data_AF-A0A1X7T9G8-F1
#
_entry.id   AF-A0A1X7T9G8-F1
#
_cell.length_a   1.000
_cell.length_b   1.000
_cell.length_c   1.000
_cell.angle_alpha   90.00
_cell.angle_beta   90.00
_cell.angle_gamma   90.00
#
_symmetry.space_group_name_H-M   'P 1'
#
loop_
_entity.id
_entity.type
_entity.pdbx_description
1 polymer ?
#
loop_
_entity_poly.entity_id
_entity_poly.type
_entity_poly.pdbx_seq_one_letter_code
_entity_poly.pdbx_strand_id
1 'polypeptide(L)' 'MGIYATRISIKFHQIDVPWDIERKTVSLILSYAITIHKCQGLSLDTAIIDLSTDVFLDGMAYVALSCVSTLNGLYL' A
#
# COMPACT_ATOMS: atom_id res chain seq x y z
N MET A 1 21.56 -13.75 -6.57
CA MET A 1 20.34 -14.53 -6.26
C MET A 1 19.23 -14.02 -7.16
N GLY A 2 18.97 -14.71 -8.28
CA GLY A 2 18.01 -14.26 -9.29
C GLY A 2 16.58 -14.61 -8.91
N ILE A 3 15.66 -13.66 -9.02
CA ILE A 3 14.22 -13.92 -8.95
C ILE A 3 13.79 -14.60 -10.25
N TYR A 4 13.39 -15.88 -10.15
CA TYR A 4 12.72 -16.60 -11.23
C TYR A 4 11.32 -15.99 -11.40
N ALA A 5 11.11 -15.23 -12.47
CA ALA A 5 9.79 -14.74 -12.82
C ALA A 5 8.95 -15.90 -13.39
N THR A 6 8.17 -16.56 -12.53
CA THR A 6 7.15 -17.52 -12.96
C THR A 6 6.11 -16.79 -13.82
N ARG A 7 5.86 -17.28 -15.03
CA ARG A 7 4.85 -16.72 -15.94
C ARG A 7 3.45 -16.98 -15.39
N ILE A 8 2.85 -15.99 -14.76
CA ILE A 8 1.45 -16.03 -14.32
C ILE A 8 0.56 -15.68 -15.53
N SER A 9 -0.23 -16.64 -16.01
CA SER A 9 -1.23 -16.41 -17.06
C SER A 9 -2.62 -16.24 -16.45
N ILE A 10 -3.21 -15.05 -16.56
CA ILE A 10 -4.55 -14.74 -16.07
C ILE A 10 -5.51 -14.66 -17.27
N LYS A 11 -6.59 -15.44 -17.25
CA LYS A 11 -7.66 -15.39 -18.26
C LYS A 11 -8.82 -14.57 -17.72
N PHE A 12 -9.21 -13.52 -18.44
CA PHE A 12 -10.33 -12.65 -18.05
C PHE A 12 -11.56 -13.00 -18.91
N HIS A 13 -12.72 -13.13 -18.27
CA HIS A 13 -14.01 -13.30 -18.95
C HIS A 13 -14.63 -11.92 -19.17
N GLN A 14 -15.02 -11.61 -20.41
CA GLN A 14 -15.53 -10.28 -20.76
C GLN A 14 -17.03 -10.19 -20.46
N ILE A 15 -17.43 -9.17 -19.71
CA ILE A 15 -18.82 -8.85 -19.37
C ILE A 15 -19.22 -7.64 -20.21
N ASP A 16 -20.32 -7.73 -20.94
CA ASP A 16 -20.76 -6.71 -21.90
C ASP A 16 -21.81 -5.81 -21.24
N VAL A 17 -21.43 -4.59 -20.86
CA VAL A 17 -22.35 -3.59 -20.27
C VAL A 17 -22.10 -2.19 -20.86
N PRO A 18 -23.14 -1.33 -20.97
CA PRO A 18 -23.16 -0.25 -21.97
C PRO A 18 -22.37 1.01 -21.60
N TRP A 19 -21.86 1.13 -20.37
CA TRP A 19 -21.22 2.37 -19.86
C TRP A 19 -19.96 2.11 -19.02
N ASP A 20 -19.15 1.11 -19.38
CA ASP A 20 -18.01 0.69 -18.55
C ASP A 20 -16.65 1.18 -19.05
N ILE A 21 -15.90 1.83 -18.16
CA ILE A 21 -14.45 2.02 -18.30
C ILE A 21 -13.77 0.82 -17.64
N GLU A 22 -13.38 -0.17 -18.44
CA GLU A 22 -12.69 -1.37 -17.95
C GLU A 22 -11.18 -1.14 -17.82
N ARG A 23 -10.62 -1.37 -16.62
CA ARG A 23 -9.16 -1.39 -16.40
C ARG A 23 -8.72 -2.83 -16.08
N LYS A 24 -8.01 -3.46 -17.02
CA LYS A 24 -7.36 -4.76 -16.81
C LYS A 24 -5.96 -4.56 -16.22
N THR A 25 -5.79 -4.91 -14.95
CA THR A 25 -4.48 -4.95 -14.27
C THR A 25 -4.32 -6.24 -13.52
N VAL A 26 -3.07 -6.71 -13.39
CA VAL A 26 -2.75 -7.69 -12.35
C VAL A 26 -2.87 -6.98 -11.00
N SER A 27 -3.52 -7.61 -10.02
CA SER A 27 -3.75 -7.06 -8.67
C SER A 27 -2.47 -7.04 -7.83
N LEU A 28 -1.42 -6.40 -8.34
CA LEU A 28 -0.13 -6.23 -7.68
C LEU A 28 0.22 -4.74 -7.69
N ILE A 29 0.65 -4.26 -6.53
CA ILE A 29 1.18 -2.91 -6.34
C ILE A 29 2.47 -3.02 -5.51
N LEU A 30 3.43 -2.14 -5.76
CA LEU A 30 4.62 -2.04 -4.90
C LEU A 30 4.19 -1.50 -3.53
N SER A 31 4.58 -2.20 -2.47
CA SER A 31 4.19 -1.87 -1.09
C SER A 31 5.39 -1.62 -0.16
N TYR A 32 6.57 -1.31 -0.72
CA TYR A 32 7.75 -0.99 0.09
C TYR A 32 7.62 0.38 0.77
N ALA A 33 7.08 1.35 0.06
CA ALA A 33 6.67 2.64 0.59
C ALA A 33 5.19 2.84 0.25
N ILE A 34 4.39 3.16 1.26
CA ILE A 34 2.95 3.39 1.14
C ILE A 34 2.58 4.69 1.86
N THR A 35 1.53 5.35 1.41
CA THR A 35 1.04 6.57 2.06
C THR A 35 0.31 6.22 3.36
N ILE A 36 0.26 7.17 4.29
CA ILE A 36 -0.43 7.03 5.59
C ILE A 36 -1.88 6.55 5.40
N HIS A 37 -2.58 7.11 4.40
CA HIS A 37 -3.96 6.72 4.11
C HIS A 37 -4.06 5.25 3.63
N LYS A 38 -3.04 4.73 2.95
CA LYS A 38 -3.02 3.33 2.48
C LYS A 38 -2.60 2.36 3.58
N CYS A 39 -1.89 2.82 4.61
CA CYS A 39 -1.50 2.00 5.75
C CYS A 39 -2.49 2.01 6.91
N GLN A 40 -3.53 2.83 6.87
CA GLN A 40 -4.54 2.90 7.93
C GLN A 40 -5.14 1.52 8.24
N GLY A 41 -5.03 1.08 9.50
CA GLY A 41 -5.50 -0.22 9.97
C GLY A 41 -4.55 -1.39 9.73
N LEU A 42 -3.36 -1.14 9.16
CA LEU A 42 -2.27 -2.13 9.11
C LEU A 42 -1.51 -2.16 10.44
N SER A 43 -0.94 -3.32 10.74
CA SER A 43 0.05 -3.49 11.82
C SER A 43 1.39 -3.87 11.20
N LEU A 44 2.40 -3.04 11.45
CA LEU A 44 3.75 -3.13 10.90
C LEU A 44 4.73 -3.35 12.06
N ASP A 45 5.68 -4.26 11.86
CA ASP A 45 6.73 -4.51 12.86
C ASP A 45 7.80 -3.42 12.85
N THR A 46 8.05 -2.83 11.68
CA THR A 46 9.05 -1.77 11.49
C THR A 46 8.62 -0.84 10.37
N ALA A 47 8.75 0.46 10.58
CA ALA A 47 8.48 1.47 9.55
C ALA A 47 9.37 2.70 9.75
N ILE A 48 9.75 3.30 8.62
CA ILE A 48 10.31 4.65 8.56
C ILE A 48 9.17 5.59 8.16
N ILE A 49 8.88 6.58 9.00
CA ILE A 49 7.76 7.50 8.83
C ILE A 49 8.29 8.92 8.67
N ASP A 50 8.28 9.41 7.44
CA ASP A 50 8.58 10.81 7.17
C ASP A 50 7.35 11.68 7.47
N LEU A 51 7.47 12.54 8.48
CA LEU A 51 6.49 13.57 8.85
C LEU A 51 6.98 14.99 8.53
N SER A 52 8.09 15.13 7.80
CA SER A 52 8.70 16.44 7.48
C SER A 52 7.90 17.24 6.46
N THR A 53 7.06 16.59 5.66
CA THR A 53 6.22 17.22 4.63
C THR A 53 4.76 17.14 5.04
N ASP A 54 4.06 18.28 4.99
CA ASP A 54 2.65 18.52 5.33
C ASP A 54 1.83 17.27 5.74
N VAL A 55 1.60 17.14 7.05
CA VAL A 55 0.52 16.30 7.58
C VAL A 55 -0.79 17.05 7.36
N PHE A 56 -1.34 16.93 6.14
CA PHE A 56 -2.44 17.78 5.64
C PHE A 56 -3.74 17.71 6.44
N LEU A 57 -3.97 16.64 7.20
CA LEU A 57 -5.17 16.46 8.01
C LEU A 57 -4.81 16.09 9.46
N ASP A 58 -5.65 16.59 10.38
CA ASP A 58 -5.56 16.24 11.78
C ASP A 58 -5.66 14.73 11.99
N GLY A 59 -4.83 14.19 12.89
CA GLY A 59 -4.76 12.76 13.18
C GLY A 59 -3.98 11.88 12.18
N MET A 60 -3.51 12.39 11.03
CA MET A 60 -2.72 11.54 10.10
C MET A 60 -1.38 11.10 10.70
N ALA A 61 -0.71 11.96 11.47
CA ALA A 61 0.50 11.57 12.20
C ALA A 61 0.21 10.47 13.23
N TYR A 62 -0.93 10.57 13.93
CA TYR A 62 -1.36 9.52 14.85
C TYR A 62 -1.63 8.20 14.12
N VAL A 63 -2.35 8.24 12.99
CA VAL A 63 -2.61 7.04 12.17
C VAL A 63 -1.28 6.39 11.74
N ALA A 64 -0.33 7.18 11.25
CA ALA A 64 0.98 6.67 10.82
C ALA A 64 1.73 5.98 11.99
N LEU A 65 1.79 6.64 13.14
CA LEU A 65 2.45 6.12 14.34
C LEU A 65 1.74 4.87 14.89
N SER A 66 0.41 4.84 14.84
CA SER A 66 -0.41 3.72 15.34
C SER A 66 -0.25 2.44 14.53
N CYS A 67 0.27 2.53 13.31
CA CYS A 67 0.53 1.36 12.47
C CYS A 67 1.74 0.55 12.97
N VAL A 68 2.67 1.13 13.74
CA VAL A 68 3.85 0.41 14.22
C VAL A 68 3.59 -0.20 15.60
N SER A 69 3.83 -1.51 15.73
CA SER A 69 3.50 -2.28 16.94
C SER A 69 4.42 -1.98 18.13
N THR A 70 5.65 -1.51 17.89
CA THR A 70 6.64 -1.25 18.93
C THR A 70 7.44 0.02 18.65
N LEU A 71 7.86 0.72 19.72
CA LEU A 71 8.67 1.94 19.60
C LEU A 71 10.06 1.65 19.00
N ASN A 72 10.63 0.46 19.23
CA ASN A 72 11.91 0.05 18.67
C ASN A 72 11.86 -0.15 17.14
N GLY A 73 10.68 -0.43 16.60
CA GLY A 73 10.46 -0.56 15.16
C GLY A 73 10.12 0.77 14.46
N LEU A 74 10.02 1.87 15.21
CA LEU A 74 9.63 3.17 14.67
C LEU A 74 10.87 4.03 14.41
N TYR A 75 11.00 4.51 13.18
CA TYR A 75 12.02 5.47 12.75
C TYR A 75 11.33 6.67 12.11
N LEU A 76 11.79 7.89 12.43
CA LEU A 76 11.26 9.15 11.92
C LEU A 76 12.30 9.84 11.02
#